data_AF-A0A2G5I166-F1
#
_entry.id   AF-A0A2G5I166-F1
#
_cell.length_a   1.000
_cell.length_b   1.000
_cell.length_c   1.000
_cell.angle_alpha   90.00
_cell.angle_beta   90.00
_cell.angle_gamma   90.00
#
_symmetry.space_group_name_H-M   'P 1'
#
loop_
_entity.id
_entity.type
_entity.pdbx_description
1 polymer ?
#
loop_
_entity_poly.entity_id
_entity_poly.type
_entity_poly.pdbx_seq_one_letter_code
_entity_poly.pdbx_strand_id
1 'polypeptide(L)' 'FDTIMPKTLAGASTDRLMHHAHLVTTTGDSHRLAEALAGKGVVPLN' A
#
# COMPACT_ATOMS: atom_id res chain seq x y z
N PHE A 1 3.83 9.64 -1.80
CA PHE A 1 2.94 10.37 -2.72
C PHE A 1 3.52 11.74 -3.08
N ASP A 2 3.98 12.51 -2.11
CA ASP A 2 4.62 13.83 -2.33
C ASP A 2 5.82 13.84 -3.29
N THR A 3 6.50 12.71 -3.47
CA THR A 3 7.64 12.58 -4.39
C THR A 3 7.24 12.36 -5.87
N ILE A 4 5.99 11.94 -6.15
CA ILE A 4 5.53 11.55 -7.49
C ILE A 4 4.34 12.40 -7.98
N MET A 5 3.53 12.96 -7.07
CA MET A 5 2.33 13.73 -7.41
C MET A 5 2.40 15.14 -6.80
N PRO A 6 2.09 16.22 -7.56
CA PRO A 6 1.98 17.56 -7.02
C PRO A 6 0.97 17.61 -5.87
N LYS A 7 1.34 18.24 -4.75
CA LYS A 7 0.54 18.26 -3.50
C LYS A 7 -0.90 18.73 -3.68
N THR A 8 -1.13 19.65 -4.61
CA THR A 8 -2.46 20.18 -4.93
C THR A 8 -3.37 19.14 -5.59
N LEU A 9 -2.81 18.29 -6.45
CA LEU A 9 -3.52 17.20 -7.13
C LEU A 9 -3.76 16.02 -6.17
N ALA A 10 -2.77 15.71 -5.32
CA ALA A 10 -2.86 14.65 -4.32
C ALA A 10 -3.94 14.96 -3.27
N GLY A 11 -4.03 16.22 -2.81
CA GLY A 11 -5.05 16.65 -1.86
C GLY A 11 -6.47 16.53 -2.42
N ALA A 12 -6.73 17.12 -3.60
CA ALA A 12 -8.07 17.11 -4.20
C ALA A 12 -8.54 15.70 -4.61
N SER A 13 -7.62 14.80 -4.97
CA SER A 13 -7.97 13.41 -5.28
C SER A 13 -8.22 12.57 -4.02
N THR A 14 -7.41 12.75 -2.98
CA THR A 14 -7.60 12.08 -1.68
C THR A 14 -8.89 12.54 -1.01
N ASP A 15 -9.22 13.84 -1.06
CA ASP A 15 -10.46 14.39 -0.50
C ASP A 15 -11.71 13.69 -1.08
N ARG A 16 -11.82 13.63 -2.41
CA ARG A 16 -12.93 12.93 -3.08
C ARG A 16 -12.97 11.44 -2.74
N LEU A 17 -11.81 10.77 -2.66
CA LEU A 17 -11.72 9.36 -2.31
C LEU A 17 -12.21 9.09 -0.88
N MET A 18 -11.81 9.95 0.06
CA MET A 18 -12.06 9.76 1.50
C MET A 18 -13.47 10.16 1.91
N HIS A 19 -14.17 10.97 1.11
CA HIS A 19 -15.50 11.48 1.44
C HIS A 19 -16.56 10.39 1.70
N HIS A 20 -16.43 9.23 1.06
CA HIS A 20 -17.32 8.07 1.25
C HIS A 20 -16.58 6.80 1.69
N ALA A 21 -15.29 6.89 1.98
CA ALA A 21 -14.49 5.71 2.31
C ALA A 21 -14.75 5.24 3.74
N HIS A 22 -14.96 3.92 3.90
CA HIS A 22 -14.85 3.27 5.20
C HIS A 22 -13.43 2.75 5.36
N LEU A 23 -12.65 3.40 6.22
CA LEU A 23 -11.25 3.08 6.43
C LEU A 23 -11.10 2.00 7.48
N VAL A 24 -10.33 0.97 7.16
CA VAL A 24 -9.88 -0.04 8.12
C VAL A 24 -8.37 0.04 8.19
N THR A 25 -7.87 0.39 9.37
CA THR A 25 -6.44 0.46 9.62
C THR A 25 -5.94 -0.95 9.94
N THR A 26 -5.05 -1.48 9.10
CA THR A 26 -4.40 -2.77 9.33
C THR A 26 -3.04 -2.58 9.97
N THR A 27 -2.68 -3.48 10.87
CA THR A 27 -1.38 -3.50 11.55
C THR A 27 -0.79 -4.92 11.49
N GLY A 28 0.48 -5.06 11.87
CA GLY A 28 1.19 -6.34 11.87
C GLY A 28 2.21 -6.47 10.72
N ASP A 29 2.94 -7.59 10.73
CA ASP A 29 4.01 -7.86 9.79
C ASP A 29 3.50 -8.32 8.41
N SER A 30 4.34 -8.16 7.39
CA SER A 30 4.01 -8.57 6.03
C SER A 30 3.89 -10.08 5.92
N HIS A 31 2.67 -10.57 5.65
CA HIS A 31 2.42 -11.98 5.35
C HIS A 31 3.26 -12.49 4.18
N ARG A 32 3.40 -11.67 3.12
CA ARG A 32 4.22 -12.03 1.95
C ARG A 32 5.70 -12.17 2.31
N LEU A 33 6.21 -11.33 3.20
CA LEU A 33 7.58 -11.44 3.68
C LEU A 33 7.77 -12.72 4.50
N ALA A 34 6.85 -13.02 5.42
CA ALA A 34 6.92 -14.24 6.22
C ALA A 34 6.86 -15.51 5.35
N GLU A 35 5.99 -15.54 4.33
CA GLU A 35 5.91 -16.63 3.36
C GLU A 35 7.19 -16.75 2.53
N ALA A 36 7.76 -15.63 2.09
CA ALA A 36 9.01 -15.63 1.34
C ALA A 36 10.18 -16.17 2.15
N LEU A 37 10.29 -15.78 3.43
CA LEU A 37 11.28 -16.33 4.36
C LEU A 37 11.07 -17.83 4.62
N ALA A 38 9.81 -18.29 4.61
CA ALA A 38 9.46 -19.70 4.71
C ALA A 38 9.61 -20.47 3.37
N GLY A 39 10.08 -19.80 2.31
CA GLY A 39 10.28 -20.41 0.99
C GLY A 39 8.99 -20.72 0.22
N LYS A 40 7.84 -20.16 0.64
CA LYS A 40 6.55 -20.37 -0.02
C LYS A 40 6.28 -19.23 -1.02
N GLY A 41 6.00 -19.59 -2.27
CA GLY A 41 5.59 -18.62 -3.30
C GLY A 41 6.71 -17.75 -3.87
N VAL A 42 7.98 -18.03 -3.56
CA VAL A 42 9.14 -17.32 -4.13
C VAL A 42 9.55 -17.93 -5.45
N VAL A 43 9.68 -17.09 -6.48
CA VAL A 43 10.29 -17.43 -7.77
C VAL A 43 11.70 -16.82 -7.77
N PRO A 44 12.76 -17.61 -7.94
CA PRO A 44 14.12 -17.08 -8.04
C PRO A 44 14.22 -16.11 -9.22
N LEU A 45 14.88 -14.97 -8.99
CA LEU A 45 15.19 -14.04 -10.07
C LEU A 45 16.46 -14.57 -10.77
N ASN A 46 16.35 -14.91 -12.05
CA ASN A 46 17.48 -15.33 -12.90
C ASN A 46 18.37 -14.15 -13.27
#